data_AF-A0A9P7D7N3-F1
#
_entry.id   AF-A0A9P7D7N3-F1
#
_cell.length_a   1.000
_cell.length_b   1.000
_cell.length_c   1.000
_cell.angle_alpha   90.00
_cell.angle_beta   90.00
_cell.angle_gamma   90.00
#
_symmetry.space_group_name_H-M   'P 1'
#
loop_
_entity.id
_entity.type
_entity.pdbx_description
1 polymer ?
#
loop_
_entity_poly.entity_id
_entity_poly.type
_entity_poly.pdbx_seq_one_letter_code
_entity_poly.pdbx_strand_id
1 'polypeptide(L)'
;MAITVTPLKLLQKDHVKEFEEYGIRSIAINHDTPHDKTLWSRVSKGSFHNLLVAPEQFFPEGGHIPRLALQLKDQSFVNRIGFFFIDEVHFISTAGEAQPGEKFINLATLLKNDIILVEPSLSPTSDPLFVLSPAITTFLSAGCSISPAEVSGAWSLLKDVIWSGGITISVGLLWETHGTRRGVAEYLLYPPSHSCLHPNCQCRTKGMTLKKAAQTYVVLFMLTKGPCIVKSVHLYCQTCEIDYHHNYSVFKGKRTYYEHQPDKIQAVDHVFIEKSAVELFWTAMDFSWTSATNCAKLYNLCLSHGKQTPADYKVKFELSVEHVWDGYVITSLLEDCEHRMSTLFAPHTGEQWDRFTEAMIARNRHIQLYGYEQNLSCPSITNSGEIPAAHMSRSLTMHLDNIKMQYQHELIPLTQQREALIRVVAELKAAREMQFLEEITVLNAQNEELARLSAQYVRQIETSHSATPTMDVIGLKDESAAYLLCEKSTLFDR
;
A
#
# COMPACT_ATOMS: atom_id res chain seq x y z
N MET A 1 10.24 44.12 -19.86
CA MET A 1 10.81 43.21 -18.85
C MET A 1 10.49 41.78 -19.27
N ALA A 2 11.41 40.85 -19.05
CA ALA A 2 11.21 39.42 -19.27
C ALA A 2 11.16 38.70 -17.92
N ILE A 3 10.37 37.63 -17.86
CA ILE A 3 10.40 36.65 -16.76
C ILE A 3 10.91 35.34 -17.35
N THR A 4 11.96 34.77 -16.75
CA THR A 4 12.53 33.48 -17.11
C THR A 4 12.37 32.55 -15.92
N VAL A 5 11.50 31.55 -16.06
CA VAL A 5 11.30 30.53 -15.02
C VAL A 5 12.38 29.48 -15.16
N THR A 6 13.13 29.19 -14.09
CA THR A 6 14.17 28.16 -14.10
C THR A 6 14.22 27.42 -12.76
N PRO A 7 14.19 26.07 -12.76
CA PRO A 7 14.11 25.28 -11.54
C PRO A 7 15.43 25.22 -10.75
N LEU A 8 16.56 25.54 -11.39
CA LEU A 8 17.88 25.38 -10.79
C LEU A 8 18.42 26.69 -10.24
N LYS A 9 18.50 26.79 -8.91
CA LYS A 9 18.98 27.97 -8.19
C LYS A 9 20.43 28.38 -8.52
N LEU A 10 21.31 27.41 -8.81
CA LEU A 10 22.68 27.70 -9.21
C LEU A 10 22.71 28.37 -10.60
N LEU A 11 21.94 27.80 -11.53
CA LEU A 11 21.81 28.32 -12.89
C LEU A 11 21.22 29.74 -12.92
N GLN A 12 20.27 30.04 -12.03
CA GLN A 12 19.77 31.42 -11.85
C GLN A 12 20.90 32.41 -11.55
N LYS A 13 21.83 32.07 -10.66
CA LYS A 13 22.94 32.96 -10.27
C LYS A 13 23.92 33.16 -11.41
N ASP A 14 24.24 32.09 -12.13
CA ASP A 14 25.16 32.13 -13.26
C ASP A 14 24.56 32.97 -14.40
N HIS A 15 23.29 32.78 -14.73
CA HIS A 15 22.59 33.61 -15.72
C HIS A 15 22.50 35.08 -15.31
N VAL A 16 22.22 35.41 -14.04
CA VAL A 16 22.22 36.81 -13.58
C VAL A 16 23.58 37.45 -13.87
N LYS A 17 24.66 36.77 -13.48
CA LYS A 17 26.03 37.27 -13.66
C LYS A 17 26.35 37.47 -15.15
N GLU A 18 26.03 36.50 -15.99
CA GLU A 18 26.26 36.57 -17.43
C GLU A 18 25.47 37.74 -18.06
N PHE A 19 24.18 37.88 -17.74
CA PHE A 19 23.39 38.99 -18.25
C PHE A 19 23.92 40.36 -17.78
N GLU A 20 24.40 40.46 -16.56
CA GLU A 20 25.03 41.68 -16.04
C GLU A 20 26.32 42.03 -16.78
N GLU A 21 27.14 41.05 -17.18
CA GLU A 21 28.33 41.25 -18.02
C GLU A 21 27.99 41.89 -19.37
N TYR A 22 26.81 41.60 -19.92
CA TYR A 22 26.28 42.22 -21.15
C TYR A 22 25.47 43.51 -20.89
N GLY A 23 25.45 44.03 -19.67
CA GLY A 23 24.71 45.26 -19.31
C GLY A 23 23.19 45.06 -19.18
N ILE A 24 22.72 43.82 -19.15
CA ILE A 24 21.31 43.47 -18.96
C ILE A 24 21.05 43.32 -17.47
N ARG A 25 20.50 44.38 -16.86
CA ARG A 25 20.08 44.39 -15.45
C ARG A 25 19.13 43.20 -15.17
N SER A 26 19.62 42.24 -14.38
CA SER A 26 18.93 40.99 -14.09
C SER A 26 18.89 40.72 -12.59
N ILE A 27 17.93 39.92 -12.13
CA ILE A 27 17.84 39.52 -10.73
C ILE A 27 17.26 38.11 -10.60
N ALA A 28 17.77 37.35 -9.64
CA ALA A 28 17.21 36.06 -9.25
C ALA A 28 16.15 36.25 -8.15
N ILE A 29 14.96 35.68 -8.36
CA ILE A 29 13.84 35.66 -7.42
C ILE A 29 13.55 34.21 -7.02
N ASN A 30 13.86 33.85 -5.78
CA ASN A 30 13.70 32.50 -5.22
C ASN A 30 13.44 32.57 -3.70
N HIS A 31 13.48 31.43 -3.00
CA HIS A 31 13.24 31.36 -1.56
C HIS A 31 14.19 32.24 -0.72
N ASP A 32 15.41 32.53 -1.19
CA ASP A 32 16.37 33.37 -0.46
C ASP A 32 16.16 34.87 -0.70
N THR A 33 15.22 35.26 -1.58
CA THR A 33 15.03 36.67 -1.92
C THR A 33 14.53 37.44 -0.68
N PRO A 34 15.26 38.48 -0.23
CA PRO A 34 14.94 39.16 1.01
C PRO A 34 13.62 39.92 0.92
N HIS A 35 12.97 40.09 2.06
CA HIS A 35 11.71 40.82 2.19
C HIS A 35 11.87 42.36 2.17
N ASP A 36 12.89 42.85 1.49
CA ASP A 36 13.27 44.26 1.43
C ASP A 36 12.27 45.08 0.56
N LYS A 37 11.60 46.05 1.19
CA LYS A 37 10.64 46.94 0.51
C LYS A 37 11.28 47.71 -0.65
N THR A 38 12.55 48.09 -0.53
CA THR A 38 13.24 48.87 -1.57
C THR A 38 13.49 48.02 -2.81
N LEU A 39 13.96 46.78 -2.62
CA LEU A 39 14.14 45.79 -3.68
C LEU A 39 12.84 45.52 -4.43
N TRP A 40 11.78 45.18 -3.72
CA TRP A 40 10.49 44.86 -4.34
C TRP A 40 9.84 46.07 -5.02
N SER A 41 10.10 47.30 -4.55
CA SER A 41 9.71 48.53 -5.26
C SER A 41 10.48 48.72 -6.57
N ARG A 42 11.77 48.36 -6.60
CA ARG A 42 12.56 48.39 -7.84
C ARG A 42 12.07 47.36 -8.85
N VAL A 43 11.72 46.16 -8.39
CA VAL A 43 11.11 45.11 -9.23
C VAL A 43 9.78 45.60 -9.80
N SER A 44 8.87 46.11 -8.98
CA SER A 44 7.55 46.56 -9.46
C SER A 44 7.63 47.73 -10.45
N LYS A 45 8.61 48.63 -10.26
CA LYS A 45 8.86 49.76 -11.17
C LYS A 45 9.56 49.35 -12.48
N GLY A 46 9.94 48.08 -12.64
CA GLY A 46 10.64 47.59 -13.85
C GLY A 46 12.10 48.04 -13.92
N SER A 47 12.79 48.12 -12.78
CA SER A 47 14.23 48.48 -12.74
C SER A 47 15.14 47.39 -13.30
N PHE A 48 14.61 46.20 -13.54
CA PHE A 48 15.30 45.04 -14.10
C PHE A 48 14.69 44.69 -15.46
N HIS A 49 15.55 44.32 -16.41
CA HIS A 49 15.14 43.89 -17.74
C HIS A 49 14.77 42.41 -17.77
N ASN A 50 15.41 41.57 -16.94
CA ASN A 50 15.13 40.14 -16.82
C ASN A 50 14.96 39.72 -15.34
N LEU A 51 13.93 38.94 -15.05
CA LEU A 51 13.69 38.31 -13.74
C LEU A 51 13.89 36.80 -13.91
N LEU A 52 14.89 36.22 -13.25
CA LEU A 52 15.13 34.78 -13.23
C LEU A 52 14.44 34.20 -11.99
N VAL A 53 13.35 33.46 -12.19
CA VAL A 53 12.38 33.13 -11.14
C VAL A 53 12.32 31.63 -10.90
N ALA A 54 12.37 31.22 -9.63
CA ALA A 54 12.12 29.83 -9.23
C ALA A 54 10.61 29.50 -9.33
N PRO A 55 10.20 28.32 -9.82
CA PRO A 55 8.79 27.96 -10.01
C PRO A 55 7.90 28.14 -8.77
N GLU A 56 8.45 27.93 -7.58
CA GLU A 56 7.74 28.02 -6.31
C GLU A 56 7.27 29.46 -6.01
N GLN A 57 7.89 30.48 -6.62
CA GLN A 57 7.51 31.89 -6.44
C GLN A 57 6.17 32.27 -7.09
N PHE A 58 5.57 31.37 -7.88
CA PHE A 58 4.26 31.55 -8.49
C PHE A 58 3.11 30.98 -7.66
N PHE A 59 3.39 30.09 -6.69
CA PHE A 59 2.38 29.32 -5.98
C PHE A 59 2.42 29.57 -4.46
N PRO A 60 1.29 29.44 -3.75
CA PRO A 60 1.30 29.46 -2.29
C PRO A 60 2.05 28.25 -1.74
N GLU A 61 2.95 28.48 -0.79
CA GLU A 61 3.71 27.42 -0.09
C GLU A 61 3.48 27.56 1.41
N GLY A 62 3.02 26.50 2.09
CA GLY A 62 2.76 26.53 3.52
C GLY A 62 1.74 27.60 3.98
N GLY A 63 0.81 28.00 3.11
CA GLY A 63 -0.17 29.06 3.39
C GLY A 63 0.35 30.49 3.19
N HIS A 64 1.62 30.67 2.82
CA HIS A 64 2.22 31.96 2.48
C HIS A 64 2.20 32.18 0.96
N ILE A 65 1.77 33.37 0.51
CA ILE A 65 1.79 33.75 -0.90
C ILE A 65 3.08 34.54 -1.19
N PRO A 66 3.95 34.06 -2.10
CA PRO A 66 5.18 34.77 -2.45
C PRO A 66 4.92 36.19 -2.99
N ARG A 67 5.84 37.12 -2.73
CA ARG A 67 5.71 38.52 -3.15
C ARG A 67 5.61 38.69 -4.66
N LEU A 68 6.31 37.87 -5.43
CA LEU A 68 6.19 37.92 -6.89
C LEU A 68 4.77 37.53 -7.33
N ALA A 69 4.20 36.46 -6.76
CA ALA A 69 2.80 36.10 -7.01
C ALA A 69 1.83 37.22 -6.64
N LEU A 70 2.11 38.02 -5.60
CA LEU A 70 1.34 39.22 -5.28
C LEU A 70 1.51 40.33 -6.33
N GLN A 71 2.72 40.56 -6.84
CA GLN A 71 2.98 41.53 -7.91
C GLN A 71 2.30 41.16 -9.23
N LEU A 72 2.19 39.87 -9.54
CA LEU A 72 1.46 39.39 -10.71
C LEU A 72 -0.05 39.66 -10.67
N LYS A 73 -0.60 40.06 -9.51
CA LYS A 73 -1.98 40.56 -9.40
C LYS A 73 -2.12 42.05 -9.73
N ASP A 74 -1.02 42.80 -9.80
CA ASP A 74 -1.01 44.21 -10.15
C ASP A 74 -0.90 44.37 -11.68
N GLN A 75 -1.96 44.88 -12.30
CA GLN A 75 -2.01 45.08 -13.76
C GLN A 75 -0.90 46.01 -14.26
N SER A 76 -0.46 46.98 -13.46
CA SER A 76 0.61 47.91 -13.84
C SER A 76 1.97 47.23 -13.92
N PHE A 77 2.17 46.16 -13.15
CA PHE A 77 3.35 45.30 -13.21
C PHE A 77 3.25 44.33 -14.38
N VAL A 78 2.10 43.67 -14.53
CA VAL A 78 1.85 42.69 -15.61
C VAL A 78 2.03 43.33 -16.99
N ASN A 79 1.53 44.56 -17.19
CA ASN A 79 1.68 45.29 -18.45
C ASN A 79 3.14 45.60 -18.83
N ARG A 80 4.12 45.43 -17.92
CA ARG A 80 5.56 45.61 -18.19
C ARG A 80 6.25 44.33 -18.62
N ILE A 81 5.61 43.17 -18.41
CA ILE A 81 6.11 41.87 -18.83
C ILE A 81 5.84 41.73 -20.32
N GLY A 82 6.89 41.76 -21.13
CA GLY A 82 6.79 41.57 -22.59
C GLY A 82 7.05 40.13 -23.01
N PHE A 83 7.79 39.37 -22.21
CA PHE A 83 8.19 38.01 -22.52
C PHE A 83 8.15 37.13 -21.26
N PHE A 84 7.71 35.89 -21.44
CA PHE A 84 7.68 34.86 -20.42
C PHE A 84 8.36 33.61 -20.98
N PHE A 85 9.54 33.29 -20.46
CA PHE A 85 10.34 32.15 -20.86
C PHE A 85 10.25 31.07 -19.79
N ILE A 86 10.16 29.81 -20.22
CA ILE A 86 10.18 28.65 -19.34
C ILE A 86 11.40 27.82 -19.73
N ASP A 87 12.39 27.85 -18.87
CA ASP A 87 13.55 26.97 -18.95
C ASP A 87 13.15 25.57 -18.46
N GLU A 88 13.81 24.54 -19.00
CA GLU A 88 13.55 23.15 -18.65
C GLU A 88 12.07 22.74 -18.78
N VAL A 89 11.39 23.22 -19.83
CA VAL A 89 9.95 23.00 -20.06
C VAL A 89 9.53 21.52 -20.02
N HIS A 90 10.47 20.60 -20.30
CA HIS A 90 10.23 19.17 -20.24
C HIS A 90 9.83 18.69 -18.83
N PHE A 91 10.24 19.39 -17.75
CA PHE A 91 9.82 19.09 -16.38
C PHE A 91 8.31 19.23 -16.18
N ILE A 92 7.59 19.99 -17.02
CA ILE A 92 6.13 20.08 -16.92
C ILE A 92 5.48 18.71 -17.13
N SER A 93 6.02 17.91 -18.04
CA SER A 93 5.52 16.56 -18.33
C SER A 93 6.26 15.46 -17.60
N THR A 94 7.54 15.66 -17.25
CA THR A 94 8.38 14.59 -16.68
C THR A 94 8.61 14.73 -15.17
N ALA A 95 8.18 15.83 -14.53
CA ALA A 95 8.33 15.96 -13.08
C ALA A 95 7.53 14.86 -12.37
N GLY A 96 8.26 13.99 -11.65
CA GLY A 96 7.69 12.83 -10.96
C GLY A 96 7.70 11.53 -11.79
N GLU A 97 8.06 11.57 -13.07
CA GLU A 97 8.33 10.36 -13.86
C GLU A 97 9.80 9.93 -13.67
N ALA A 98 10.01 8.68 -13.27
CA ALA A 98 11.36 8.12 -13.17
C ALA A 98 12.02 8.15 -14.55
N GLN A 99 13.21 8.75 -14.64
CA GLN A 99 13.99 8.76 -15.88
C GLN A 99 14.28 7.31 -16.33
N PRO A 100 14.46 7.01 -17.63
CA PRO A 100 14.67 5.64 -18.10
C PRO A 100 15.80 4.89 -17.37
N GLY A 101 16.87 5.59 -17.00
CA GLY A 101 17.96 5.05 -16.19
C GLY A 101 17.56 4.70 -14.75
N GLU A 102 16.79 5.57 -14.08
CA GLU A 102 16.26 5.30 -12.73
C GLU A 102 15.29 4.13 -12.75
N LYS A 103 14.39 4.10 -13.74
CA LYS A 103 13.45 3.01 -13.95
C LYS A 103 14.17 1.67 -14.15
N PHE A 104 15.26 1.68 -14.93
CA PHE A 104 16.11 0.51 -15.13
C PHE A 104 16.75 0.04 -13.83
N ILE A 105 17.36 0.95 -13.06
CA ILE A 105 17.98 0.63 -11.76
C ILE A 105 16.94 0.01 -10.82
N ASN A 106 15.75 0.60 -10.73
CA ASN A 106 14.70 0.16 -9.82
C ASN A 106 14.20 -1.24 -10.18
N LEU A 107 13.88 -1.48 -11.46
CA LEU A 107 13.42 -2.78 -11.93
C LEU A 107 14.49 -3.86 -11.79
N ALA A 108 15.74 -3.53 -12.13
CA ALA A 108 16.85 -4.48 -12.02
C ALA A 108 17.19 -4.80 -10.56
N THR A 109 17.08 -3.83 -9.65
CA THR A 109 17.27 -4.04 -8.20
C THR A 109 16.24 -5.02 -7.65
N LEU A 110 14.97 -4.89 -8.06
CA LEU A 110 13.90 -5.83 -7.68
C LEU A 110 14.15 -7.26 -8.18
N LEU A 111 14.87 -7.40 -9.30
CA LEU A 111 15.18 -8.68 -9.92
C LEU A 111 16.46 -9.34 -9.41
N LYS A 112 17.19 -8.70 -8.50
CA LYS A 112 18.48 -9.18 -7.98
C LYS A 112 18.45 -10.66 -7.57
N ASN A 113 17.41 -11.09 -6.86
CA ASN A 113 17.28 -12.48 -6.41
C ASN A 113 17.08 -13.48 -7.57
N ASP A 114 16.28 -13.11 -8.59
CA ASP A 114 16.07 -13.94 -9.77
C ASP A 114 17.33 -13.99 -10.65
N ILE A 115 18.10 -12.90 -10.71
CA ILE A 115 19.41 -12.85 -11.37
C ILE A 115 20.37 -13.84 -10.70
N ILE A 116 20.46 -13.81 -9.35
CA ILE A 116 21.32 -14.72 -8.57
C ILE A 116 20.96 -16.19 -8.80
N LEU A 117 19.67 -16.53 -8.92
CA LEU A 117 19.26 -17.93 -9.13
C LEU A 117 19.78 -18.54 -10.43
N VAL A 118 19.98 -17.73 -11.47
CA VAL A 118 20.44 -18.21 -12.80
C VAL A 118 21.97 -18.42 -12.83
N GLU A 119 22.71 -17.89 -11.86
CA GLU A 119 24.15 -18.06 -11.79
C GLU A 119 24.60 -19.49 -11.42
N PRO A 120 25.85 -19.88 -11.72
CA PRO A 120 26.48 -21.03 -11.10
C PRO A 120 26.47 -20.97 -9.57
N SER A 121 26.44 -22.13 -8.90
CA SER A 121 26.40 -22.21 -7.43
C SER A 121 27.65 -21.67 -6.73
N LEU A 122 28.78 -21.59 -7.43
CA LEU A 122 30.06 -21.12 -6.89
C LEU A 122 30.28 -19.61 -7.10
N SER A 123 29.37 -18.92 -7.79
CA SER A 123 29.46 -17.49 -7.99
C SER A 123 29.18 -16.73 -6.68
N PRO A 124 29.98 -15.70 -6.33
CA PRO A 124 29.70 -14.86 -5.18
C PRO A 124 28.39 -14.11 -5.37
N THR A 125 27.48 -14.17 -4.39
CA THR A 125 26.24 -13.37 -4.41
C THR A 125 26.49 -11.87 -4.24
N SER A 126 27.70 -11.49 -3.84
CA SER A 126 28.16 -10.11 -3.66
C SER A 126 28.46 -9.38 -4.96
N ASP A 127 28.60 -10.09 -6.08
CA ASP A 127 29.09 -9.53 -7.33
C ASP A 127 28.01 -9.63 -8.42
N PRO A 128 27.80 -8.58 -9.23
CA PRO A 128 26.79 -8.63 -10.29
C PRO A 128 27.25 -9.46 -11.50
N LEU A 129 26.28 -10.14 -12.13
CA LEU A 129 26.48 -10.90 -13.36
C LEU A 129 27.12 -10.09 -14.49
N PHE A 130 27.91 -10.77 -15.33
CA PHE A 130 28.41 -10.18 -16.57
C PHE A 130 27.32 -10.09 -17.66
N VAL A 131 26.38 -11.04 -17.69
CA VAL A 131 25.32 -11.12 -18.71
C VAL A 131 23.99 -11.52 -18.06
N LEU A 132 22.91 -10.82 -18.40
CA LEU A 132 21.55 -11.12 -17.96
C LEU A 132 20.92 -12.26 -18.77
N SER A 133 20.01 -13.01 -18.14
CA SER A 133 19.25 -14.05 -18.85
C SER A 133 18.28 -13.44 -19.89
N PRO A 134 17.93 -14.15 -20.98
CA PRO A 134 17.03 -13.62 -22.01
C PRO A 134 15.66 -13.17 -21.46
N ALA A 135 15.13 -13.85 -20.44
CA ALA A 135 13.86 -13.51 -19.81
C ALA A 135 13.95 -12.15 -19.09
N ILE A 136 15.02 -11.94 -18.32
CA ILE A 136 15.27 -10.69 -17.58
C ILE A 136 15.55 -9.54 -18.56
N THR A 137 16.35 -9.78 -19.59
CA THR A 137 16.61 -8.79 -20.65
C THR A 137 15.32 -8.36 -21.36
N THR A 138 14.46 -9.32 -21.71
CA THR A 138 13.18 -9.03 -22.37
C THR A 138 12.24 -8.24 -21.45
N PHE A 139 12.21 -8.57 -20.16
CA PHE A 139 11.40 -7.84 -19.18
C PHE A 139 11.90 -6.41 -18.99
N LEU A 140 13.20 -6.20 -18.77
CA LEU A 140 13.79 -4.87 -18.60
C LEU A 140 13.65 -4.01 -19.85
N SER A 141 13.80 -4.60 -21.04
CA SER A 141 13.57 -3.95 -22.33
C SER A 141 12.13 -3.43 -22.43
N ALA A 142 11.14 -4.29 -22.18
CA ALA A 142 9.73 -3.90 -22.21
C ALA A 142 9.39 -2.86 -21.13
N GLY A 143 9.88 -3.06 -19.91
CA GLY A 143 9.59 -2.21 -18.77
C GLY A 143 10.21 -0.82 -18.87
N CYS A 144 11.44 -0.72 -19.38
CA CYS A 144 12.12 0.57 -19.54
C CYS A 144 11.85 1.21 -20.91
N SER A 145 11.11 0.54 -21.79
CA SER A 145 10.87 0.98 -23.17
C SER A 145 12.17 1.23 -23.96
N ILE A 146 13.16 0.35 -23.76
CA ILE A 146 14.47 0.37 -24.44
C ILE A 146 14.69 -0.94 -25.18
N SER A 147 15.56 -0.96 -26.18
CA SER A 147 15.91 -2.17 -26.93
C SER A 147 16.73 -3.16 -26.08
N PRO A 148 16.73 -4.46 -26.41
CA PRO A 148 17.58 -5.46 -25.74
C PRO A 148 19.09 -5.16 -25.80
N ALA A 149 19.54 -4.48 -26.85
CA ALA A 149 20.93 -4.03 -26.98
C ALA A 149 21.24 -2.92 -25.96
N GLU A 150 20.33 -1.97 -25.80
CA GLU A 150 20.45 -0.90 -24.79
C GLU A 150 20.37 -1.46 -23.37
N VAL A 151 19.59 -2.52 -23.11
CA VAL A 151 19.60 -3.22 -21.81
C VAL A 151 21.00 -3.75 -21.48
N SER A 152 21.70 -4.33 -22.46
CA SER A 152 23.05 -4.86 -22.25
C SER A 152 24.05 -3.75 -21.93
N GLY A 153 23.95 -2.62 -22.65
CA GLY A 153 24.73 -1.41 -22.36
C GLY A 153 24.43 -0.84 -20.97
N ALA A 154 23.15 -0.64 -20.64
CA ALA A 154 22.71 -0.14 -19.35
C ALA A 154 23.14 -1.06 -18.19
N TRP A 155 23.00 -2.38 -18.35
CA TRP A 155 23.48 -3.35 -17.36
C TRP A 155 24.99 -3.22 -17.15
N SER A 156 25.78 -3.16 -18.23
CA SER A 156 27.24 -3.05 -18.12
C SER A 156 27.70 -1.81 -17.36
N LEU A 157 26.96 -0.70 -17.46
CA LEU A 157 27.27 0.58 -16.82
C LEU A 157 26.73 0.68 -15.38
N LEU A 158 25.56 0.10 -15.12
CA LEU A 158 24.79 0.35 -13.88
C LEU A 158 24.78 -0.84 -12.92
N LYS A 159 25.29 -2.02 -13.32
CA LYS A 159 25.21 -3.24 -12.51
C LYS A 159 25.78 -3.07 -11.10
N ASP A 160 26.89 -2.35 -10.95
CA ASP A 160 27.54 -2.15 -9.65
C ASP A 160 26.70 -1.26 -8.74
N VAL A 161 26.09 -0.21 -9.31
CA VAL A 161 25.12 0.67 -8.62
C VAL A 161 23.89 -0.13 -8.18
N ILE A 162 23.32 -0.92 -9.09
CA ILE A 162 22.17 -1.81 -8.82
C ILE A 162 22.51 -2.79 -7.70
N TRP A 163 23.71 -3.36 -7.71
CA TRP A 163 24.12 -4.36 -6.73
C TRP A 163 24.38 -3.77 -5.34
N SER A 164 24.86 -2.52 -5.28
CA SER A 164 25.13 -1.78 -4.03
C SER A 164 23.88 -1.31 -3.30
N GLY A 165 22.70 -1.41 -3.93
CA GLY A 165 21.41 -1.04 -3.35
C GLY A 165 20.87 0.25 -3.97
N GLY A 166 20.08 0.11 -5.04
CA GLY A 166 19.37 1.23 -5.66
C GLY A 166 18.19 1.75 -4.83
N ILE A 167 17.76 2.98 -5.14
CA ILE A 167 16.58 3.60 -4.53
C ILE A 167 15.34 2.84 -4.97
N THR A 168 14.55 2.28 -4.05
CA THR A 168 13.32 1.55 -4.44
C THR A 168 12.16 2.52 -4.60
N ILE A 169 11.77 2.83 -5.84
CA ILE A 169 10.55 3.59 -6.15
C ILE A 169 9.48 2.64 -6.71
N SER A 170 8.23 2.85 -6.34
CA SER A 170 7.07 2.05 -6.77
C SER A 170 6.83 2.14 -8.28
N VAL A 171 6.91 0.99 -8.98
CA VAL A 171 6.71 0.84 -10.45
C VAL A 171 5.39 0.13 -10.79
N GLY A 172 4.37 0.25 -9.93
CA GLY A 172 3.18 -0.62 -9.82
C GLY A 172 2.53 -1.10 -11.13
N LEU A 173 2.19 -0.21 -12.07
CA LEU A 173 1.40 -0.60 -13.27
C LEU A 173 2.20 -1.43 -14.30
N LEU A 174 3.51 -1.39 -14.22
CA LEU A 174 4.42 -1.98 -15.20
C LEU A 174 4.45 -3.51 -15.11
N TRP A 175 4.35 -4.02 -13.88
CA TRP A 175 4.45 -5.44 -13.56
C TRP A 175 3.22 -6.23 -14.00
N GLU A 176 2.04 -5.67 -13.77
CA GLU A 176 0.76 -6.25 -14.22
C GLU A 176 0.73 -6.39 -15.75
N THR A 177 1.29 -5.40 -16.47
CA THR A 177 1.28 -5.37 -17.94
C THR A 177 2.35 -6.28 -18.58
N HIS A 178 3.57 -6.30 -18.03
CA HIS A 178 4.72 -6.93 -18.69
C HIS A 178 5.32 -8.14 -17.94
N GLY A 179 5.16 -8.22 -16.62
CA GLY A 179 5.79 -9.23 -15.77
C GLY A 179 5.11 -10.60 -15.82
N THR A 180 3.79 -10.63 -15.61
CA THR A 180 3.03 -11.88 -15.44
C THR A 180 3.20 -12.86 -16.61
N ARG A 181 3.08 -12.36 -17.86
CA ARG A 181 3.25 -13.20 -19.07
C ARG A 181 4.67 -13.75 -19.24
N ARG A 182 5.65 -13.14 -18.59
CA ARG A 182 7.07 -13.49 -18.67
C ARG A 182 7.55 -14.25 -17.43
N GLY A 183 6.64 -14.61 -16.53
CA GLY A 183 6.97 -15.31 -15.28
C GLY A 183 7.73 -14.44 -14.29
N VAL A 184 7.61 -13.12 -14.36
CA VAL A 184 8.29 -12.19 -13.45
C VAL A 184 7.24 -11.50 -12.57
N ALA A 185 7.40 -11.56 -11.25
CA ALA A 185 6.43 -11.01 -10.29
C ALA A 185 6.96 -9.73 -9.64
N GLU A 186 6.08 -8.78 -9.33
CA GLU A 186 6.44 -7.51 -8.65
C GLU A 186 7.08 -7.76 -7.28
N TYR A 187 6.58 -8.76 -6.55
CA TYR A 187 7.12 -9.15 -5.26
C TYR A 187 7.53 -10.62 -5.28
N LEU A 188 8.75 -10.85 -4.80
CA LEU A 188 9.35 -12.15 -4.64
C LEU A 188 9.67 -12.36 -3.16
N LEU A 189 9.03 -13.34 -2.55
CA LEU A 189 9.23 -13.70 -1.15
C LEU A 189 10.30 -14.79 -1.07
N TYR A 190 11.56 -14.35 -1.04
CA TYR A 190 12.72 -15.23 -0.86
C TYR A 190 13.02 -15.46 0.63
N PRO A 191 13.70 -16.57 0.97
CA PRO A 191 14.34 -16.71 2.27
C PRO A 191 15.37 -15.60 2.50
N PRO A 192 15.73 -15.29 3.76
CA PRO A 192 16.66 -14.21 4.07
C PRO A 192 18.08 -14.44 3.54
N SER A 193 18.43 -15.65 3.11
CA SER A 193 19.72 -15.96 2.51
C SER A 193 19.59 -16.95 1.37
N HIS A 194 20.40 -16.75 0.33
CA HIS A 194 20.61 -17.73 -0.75
C HIS A 194 21.69 -18.76 -0.40
N SER A 195 22.32 -18.65 0.77
CA SER A 195 23.28 -19.64 1.28
C SER A 195 22.64 -20.49 2.36
N CYS A 196 23.14 -21.71 2.53
CA CYS A 196 22.69 -22.56 3.63
C CYS A 196 23.05 -21.91 4.98
N LEU A 197 22.07 -21.75 5.86
CA LEU A 197 22.25 -21.18 7.20
C LEU A 197 22.71 -22.21 8.23
N HIS A 198 22.64 -23.51 7.93
CA HIS A 198 23.05 -24.54 8.87
C HIS A 198 24.57 -24.48 9.12
N PRO A 199 25.04 -24.27 10.38
CA PRO A 199 26.45 -24.03 10.67
C PRO A 199 27.39 -25.12 10.16
N ASN A 200 26.96 -26.38 10.22
CA ASN A 200 27.78 -27.54 9.89
C ASN A 200 27.55 -28.05 8.46
N CYS A 201 26.89 -27.27 7.59
CA CYS A 201 26.61 -27.71 6.23
C CYS A 201 27.81 -27.51 5.30
N GLN A 202 28.11 -28.50 4.46
CA GLN A 202 29.18 -28.39 3.46
C GLN A 202 28.91 -27.33 2.40
N CYS A 203 27.64 -27.09 2.05
CA CYS A 203 27.27 -26.00 1.14
C CYS A 203 27.69 -24.63 1.72
N ARG A 204 27.46 -24.43 3.02
CA ARG A 204 27.81 -23.18 3.70
C ARG A 204 29.33 -22.99 3.76
N THR A 205 30.07 -24.01 4.18
CA THR A 205 31.54 -23.94 4.31
C THR A 205 32.24 -23.72 2.97
N LYS A 206 31.67 -24.20 1.87
CA LYS A 206 32.16 -23.98 0.50
C LYS A 206 31.65 -22.67 -0.13
N GLY A 207 30.83 -21.88 0.57
CA GLY A 207 30.23 -20.65 0.04
C GLY A 207 29.28 -20.90 -1.15
N MET A 208 28.61 -22.06 -1.19
CA MET A 208 27.74 -22.42 -2.32
C MET A 208 26.35 -21.80 -2.17
N THR A 209 25.90 -21.17 -3.25
CA THR A 209 24.56 -20.63 -3.40
C THR A 209 23.56 -21.75 -3.68
N LEU A 210 22.43 -21.75 -2.96
CA LEU A 210 21.33 -22.68 -3.12
C LEU A 210 20.60 -22.42 -4.44
N LYS A 211 20.50 -23.44 -5.29
CA LYS A 211 19.87 -23.33 -6.63
C LYS A 211 18.60 -24.14 -6.79
N LYS A 212 18.35 -25.12 -5.91
CA LYS A 212 17.10 -25.87 -5.94
C LYS A 212 16.01 -24.99 -5.34
N ALA A 213 15.38 -24.22 -6.20
CA ALA A 213 14.28 -23.34 -5.88
C ALA A 213 12.97 -23.95 -6.40
N ALA A 214 11.93 -23.94 -5.57
CA ALA A 214 10.57 -24.12 -6.04
C ALA A 214 9.78 -22.84 -5.78
N GLN A 215 8.96 -22.48 -6.77
CA GLN A 215 8.21 -21.23 -6.79
C GLN A 215 6.73 -21.55 -6.77
N THR A 216 5.96 -20.81 -5.98
CA THR A 216 4.50 -20.93 -5.94
C THR A 216 3.88 -19.55 -5.90
N TYR A 217 2.79 -19.37 -6.65
CA TYR A 217 2.02 -18.13 -6.58
C TYR A 217 1.17 -18.11 -5.30
N VAL A 218 1.20 -16.98 -4.61
CA VAL A 218 0.49 -16.74 -3.35
C VAL A 218 -0.15 -15.36 -3.39
N VAL A 219 -1.11 -15.10 -2.50
CA VAL A 219 -1.72 -13.77 -2.35
C VAL A 219 -1.00 -13.02 -1.24
N LEU A 220 -0.62 -11.78 -1.48
CA LEU A 220 -0.10 -10.86 -0.46
C LEU A 220 -1.09 -9.71 -0.26
N PHE A 221 -1.58 -9.57 0.96
CA PHE A 221 -2.42 -8.47 1.39
C PHE A 221 -1.57 -7.33 1.93
N MET A 222 -1.55 -6.19 1.23
CA MET A 222 -0.80 -4.99 1.60
C MET A 222 -1.72 -3.87 2.06
N LEU A 223 -1.22 -3.05 2.98
CA LEU A 223 -1.99 -1.94 3.53
C LEU A 223 -2.31 -0.86 2.49
N THR A 224 -1.36 -0.52 1.60
CA THR A 224 -1.47 0.63 0.69
C THR A 224 -1.85 0.28 -0.75
N LYS A 225 -1.61 -0.97 -1.17
CA LYS A 225 -1.80 -1.44 -2.55
C LYS A 225 -2.94 -2.45 -2.69
N GLY A 226 -3.51 -2.88 -1.57
CA GLY A 226 -4.48 -3.96 -1.52
C GLY A 226 -3.87 -5.33 -1.85
N PRO A 227 -4.71 -6.34 -2.16
CA PRO A 227 -4.24 -7.68 -2.50
C PRO A 227 -3.52 -7.71 -3.84
N CYS A 228 -2.46 -8.51 -3.93
CA CYS A 228 -1.75 -8.79 -5.18
C CYS A 228 -1.24 -10.23 -5.23
N ILE A 229 -0.98 -10.72 -6.44
CA ILE A 229 -0.34 -12.02 -6.66
C ILE A 229 1.17 -11.82 -6.57
N VAL A 230 1.80 -12.64 -5.74
CA VAL A 230 3.25 -12.63 -5.54
C VAL A 230 3.81 -14.04 -5.67
N LYS A 231 5.12 -14.16 -5.81
CA LYS A 231 5.80 -15.45 -5.86
C LYS A 231 6.49 -15.73 -4.54
N SER A 232 6.10 -16.83 -3.90
CA SER A 232 6.83 -17.41 -2.77
C SER A 232 7.89 -18.38 -3.30
N VAL A 233 9.14 -18.15 -2.93
CA VAL A 233 10.27 -18.98 -3.34
C VAL A 233 10.82 -19.67 -2.10
N HIS A 234 10.96 -20.99 -2.17
CA HIS A 234 11.69 -21.74 -1.15
C HIS A 234 12.94 -22.38 -1.74
N LEU A 235 14.02 -22.36 -0.97
CA LEU A 235 15.34 -22.83 -1.37
C LEU A 235 15.70 -24.08 -0.57
N TYR A 236 15.95 -25.18 -1.28
CA TYR A 236 16.27 -26.45 -0.66
C TYR A 236 17.77 -26.74 -0.68
N CYS A 237 18.35 -27.03 0.48
CA CYS A 237 19.72 -27.52 0.56
C CYS A 237 19.76 -29.04 0.46
N GLN A 238 20.35 -29.57 -0.63
CA GLN A 238 20.47 -31.01 -0.85
C GLN A 238 21.43 -31.72 0.11
N THR A 239 22.33 -30.97 0.78
CA THR A 239 23.32 -31.57 1.68
C THR A 239 22.81 -31.75 3.09
N CYS A 240 22.14 -30.74 3.66
CA CYS A 240 21.58 -30.82 5.00
C CYS A 240 20.07 -31.05 5.03
N GLU A 241 19.43 -31.17 3.86
CA GLU A 241 18.01 -31.44 3.68
C GLU A 241 17.08 -30.41 4.35
N ILE A 242 17.55 -29.18 4.51
CA ILE A 242 16.75 -28.08 5.04
C ILE A 242 16.08 -27.34 3.88
N ASP A 243 14.78 -27.11 4.04
CA ASP A 243 14.01 -26.26 3.14
C ASP A 243 13.86 -24.86 3.74
N TYR A 244 14.35 -23.84 3.06
CA TYR A 244 14.32 -22.45 3.52
C TYR A 244 13.14 -21.75 2.85
N HIS A 245 12.18 -21.26 3.64
CA HIS A 245 11.07 -20.41 3.20
C HIS A 245 11.32 -18.95 3.60
N HIS A 246 10.39 -18.05 3.24
CA HIS A 246 10.49 -16.62 3.56
C HIS A 246 10.53 -16.32 5.06
N ASN A 247 9.67 -16.95 5.87
CA ASN A 247 9.58 -16.66 7.32
C ASN A 247 10.25 -17.70 8.23
N TYR A 248 10.47 -18.92 7.73
CA TYR A 248 11.02 -20.02 8.51
C TYR A 248 11.81 -20.97 7.64
N SER A 249 12.57 -21.86 8.28
CA SER A 249 13.17 -23.04 7.66
C SER A 249 12.52 -24.31 8.19
N VAL A 250 12.51 -25.37 7.38
CA VAL A 250 11.93 -26.67 7.71
C VAL A 250 13.02 -27.71 7.75
N PHE A 251 13.12 -28.40 8.87
CA PHE A 251 14.02 -29.55 9.04
C PHE A 251 13.32 -30.63 9.85
N LYS A 252 13.30 -31.87 9.32
CA LYS A 252 12.70 -33.04 9.99
C LYS A 252 11.28 -32.78 10.53
N GLY A 253 10.43 -32.16 9.72
CA GLY A 253 9.03 -31.88 10.09
C GLY A 253 8.84 -30.74 11.10
N LYS A 254 9.89 -29.98 11.42
CA LYS A 254 9.84 -28.84 12.35
C LYS A 254 10.15 -27.53 11.63
N ARG A 255 9.29 -26.53 11.79
CA ARG A 255 9.51 -25.14 11.37
C ARG A 255 10.33 -24.42 12.43
N THR A 256 11.37 -23.73 11.99
CA THR A 256 12.20 -22.83 12.80
C THR A 256 12.13 -21.45 12.17
N TYR A 257 11.46 -20.52 12.85
CA TYR A 257 11.31 -19.14 12.37
C TYR A 257 12.63 -18.39 12.51
N TYR A 258 12.90 -17.47 11.59
CA TYR A 258 14.11 -16.65 11.66
C TYR A 258 14.01 -15.63 12.80
N GLU A 259 15.17 -15.24 13.35
CA GLU A 259 15.25 -14.29 14.46
C GLU A 259 14.76 -12.88 14.10
N HIS A 260 14.89 -12.49 12.83
CA HIS A 260 14.45 -11.18 12.35
C HIS A 260 12.99 -11.29 11.92
N GLN A 261 12.15 -10.40 12.44
CA GLN A 261 10.74 -10.38 12.10
C GLN A 261 10.56 -9.97 10.63
N PRO A 262 9.92 -10.80 9.80
CA PRO A 262 9.74 -10.48 8.39
C PRO A 262 8.61 -9.47 8.17
N ASP A 263 8.79 -8.53 7.25
CA ASP A 263 7.75 -7.52 6.90
C ASP A 263 6.48 -8.13 6.31
N LYS A 264 6.53 -9.40 5.88
CA LYS A 264 5.45 -10.11 5.21
C LYS A 264 5.28 -11.46 5.87
N ILE A 265 4.19 -11.62 6.61
CA ILE A 265 3.90 -12.80 7.42
C ILE A 265 3.09 -13.79 6.61
N GLN A 266 3.57 -15.03 6.51
CA GLN A 266 2.81 -16.15 5.96
C GLN A 266 1.76 -16.57 6.98
N ALA A 267 0.54 -16.05 6.84
CA ALA A 267 -0.59 -16.44 7.68
C ALA A 267 -0.96 -17.90 7.42
N VAL A 268 -1.11 -18.27 6.15
CA VAL A 268 -1.45 -19.64 5.69
C VAL A 268 -0.62 -19.96 4.43
N ASP A 269 -0.55 -21.22 4.01
CA ASP A 269 0.35 -21.69 2.94
C ASP A 269 0.33 -20.82 1.67
N HIS A 270 -0.83 -20.35 1.23
CA HIS A 270 -0.99 -19.51 0.03
C HIS A 270 -1.30 -18.03 0.31
N VAL A 271 -1.22 -17.58 1.56
CA VAL A 271 -1.63 -16.24 1.99
C VAL A 271 -0.57 -15.58 2.86
N PHE A 272 -0.12 -14.42 2.42
CA PHE A 272 0.75 -13.53 3.16
C PHE A 272 0.03 -12.22 3.50
N ILE A 273 0.39 -11.62 4.62
CA ILE A 273 -0.11 -10.33 5.07
C ILE A 273 1.09 -9.46 5.42
N GLU A 274 1.07 -8.22 4.94
CA GLU A 274 2.07 -7.22 5.33
C GLU A 274 1.96 -6.92 6.83
N LYS A 275 3.10 -6.84 7.51
CA LYS A 275 3.16 -6.63 8.96
C LYS A 275 2.39 -5.36 9.38
N SER A 276 2.53 -4.27 8.62
CA SER A 276 1.79 -3.02 8.86
C SER A 276 0.27 -3.18 8.79
N ALA A 277 -0.23 -4.08 7.94
CA ALA A 277 -1.66 -4.41 7.90
C ALA A 277 -2.08 -5.22 9.14
N VAL A 278 -1.25 -6.17 9.60
CA VAL A 278 -1.49 -6.89 10.86
C VAL A 278 -1.48 -5.95 12.06
N GLU A 279 -0.53 -5.02 12.13
CA GLU A 279 -0.42 -3.99 13.17
C GLU A 279 -1.64 -3.05 13.19
N LEU A 280 -2.18 -2.70 12.02
CA LEU A 280 -3.44 -1.97 11.93
C LEU A 280 -4.60 -2.76 12.55
N PHE A 281 -4.72 -4.05 12.21
CA PHE A 281 -5.78 -4.90 12.76
C PHE A 281 -5.64 -5.07 14.27
N TRP A 282 -4.41 -5.31 14.76
CA TRP A 282 -4.09 -5.32 16.18
C TRP A 282 -4.58 -4.03 16.85
N THR A 283 -4.20 -2.88 16.31
CA THR A 283 -4.52 -1.57 16.89
C THR A 283 -6.04 -1.33 16.91
N ALA A 284 -6.74 -1.74 15.85
CA ALA A 284 -8.20 -1.67 15.81
C ALA A 284 -8.88 -2.62 16.80
N MET A 285 -8.33 -3.82 17.01
CA MET A 285 -8.81 -4.78 18.00
C MET A 285 -8.64 -4.24 19.42
N ASP A 286 -7.49 -3.65 19.74
CA ASP A 286 -7.17 -3.16 21.08
C ASP A 286 -7.88 -1.86 21.44
N PHE A 287 -7.80 -0.84 20.58
CA PHE A 287 -8.27 0.51 20.92
C PHE A 287 -9.70 0.77 20.49
N SER A 288 -10.15 0.11 19.41
CA SER A 288 -11.47 0.32 18.83
C SER A 288 -12.42 -0.86 19.05
N TRP A 289 -12.00 -1.87 19.82
CA TRP A 289 -12.79 -3.09 20.11
C TRP A 289 -13.34 -3.75 18.84
N THR A 290 -12.62 -3.60 17.72
CA THR A 290 -13.06 -4.08 16.41
C THR A 290 -12.80 -5.56 16.34
N SER A 291 -13.81 -6.40 16.05
CA SER A 291 -13.56 -7.84 15.94
C SER A 291 -12.65 -8.16 14.74
N ALA A 292 -11.94 -9.30 14.78
CA ALA A 292 -11.15 -9.79 13.64
C ALA A 292 -12.01 -9.93 12.37
N THR A 293 -13.27 -10.35 12.50
CA THR A 293 -14.24 -10.39 11.39
C THR A 293 -14.47 -9.00 10.79
N ASN A 294 -14.60 -7.96 11.63
CA ASN A 294 -14.76 -6.59 11.15
C ASN A 294 -13.46 -6.05 10.54
N CYS A 295 -12.29 -6.43 11.05
CA CYS A 295 -11.00 -6.09 10.45
C CYS A 295 -10.88 -6.67 9.04
N ALA A 296 -11.22 -7.95 8.86
CA ALA A 296 -11.24 -8.61 7.55
C ALA A 296 -12.20 -7.91 6.58
N LYS A 297 -13.42 -7.58 7.03
CA LYS A 297 -14.41 -6.83 6.23
C LYS A 297 -13.92 -5.42 5.87
N LEU A 298 -13.32 -4.70 6.82
CA LEU A 298 -12.77 -3.37 6.61
C LEU A 298 -11.67 -3.40 5.55
N TYR A 299 -10.78 -4.38 5.62
CA TYR A 299 -9.76 -4.56 4.60
C TYR A 299 -10.40 -4.84 3.23
N ASN A 300 -11.30 -5.82 3.13
CA ASN A 300 -11.91 -6.20 1.86
C ASN A 300 -12.74 -5.08 1.23
N LEU A 301 -13.36 -4.21 2.03
CA LEU A 301 -14.18 -3.10 1.56
C LEU A 301 -13.36 -1.86 1.21
N CYS A 302 -12.41 -1.49 2.06
CA CYS A 302 -11.73 -0.18 1.98
C CYS A 302 -10.30 -0.29 1.46
N LEU A 303 -9.55 -1.32 1.86
CA LEU A 303 -8.12 -1.46 1.58
C LEU A 303 -7.83 -2.37 0.39
N SER A 304 -8.83 -3.10 -0.11
CA SER A 304 -8.69 -3.89 -1.33
C SER A 304 -8.58 -3.05 -2.60
N HIS A 305 -8.93 -1.76 -2.53
CA HIS A 305 -9.04 -0.84 -3.67
C HIS A 305 -9.91 -1.38 -4.81
N GLY A 306 -10.92 -2.20 -4.48
CA GLY A 306 -11.83 -2.81 -5.47
C GLY A 306 -11.16 -3.85 -6.37
N LYS A 307 -9.94 -4.30 -6.04
CA LYS A 307 -9.24 -5.33 -6.81
C LYS A 307 -10.00 -6.65 -6.75
N GLN A 308 -10.25 -7.22 -7.93
CA GLN A 308 -10.89 -8.52 -8.06
C GLN A 308 -9.87 -9.61 -8.34
N THR A 309 -10.22 -10.83 -7.95
CA THR A 309 -9.38 -11.99 -8.25
C THR A 309 -9.42 -12.25 -9.76
N PRO A 310 -8.27 -12.42 -10.44
CA PRO A 310 -8.25 -12.82 -11.83
C PRO A 310 -9.02 -14.14 -12.03
N ALA A 311 -9.80 -14.25 -13.12
CA ALA A 311 -10.70 -15.38 -13.34
C ALA A 311 -10.01 -16.76 -13.31
N ASP A 312 -8.75 -16.83 -13.75
CA ASP A 312 -7.97 -18.06 -13.83
C ASP A 312 -7.19 -18.39 -12.54
N TYR A 313 -7.30 -17.57 -11.49
CA TYR A 313 -6.50 -17.71 -10.27
C TYR A 313 -7.28 -18.37 -9.14
N LYS A 314 -6.67 -19.39 -8.52
CA LYS A 314 -7.34 -20.29 -7.55
C LYS A 314 -7.58 -19.66 -6.18
N VAL A 315 -6.72 -18.73 -5.76
CA VAL A 315 -6.77 -18.14 -4.41
C VAL A 315 -7.45 -16.78 -4.48
N LYS A 316 -8.52 -16.61 -3.70
CA LYS A 316 -9.31 -15.37 -3.72
C LYS A 316 -8.55 -14.20 -3.10
N PHE A 317 -8.78 -13.01 -3.63
CA PHE A 317 -8.39 -11.73 -3.06
C PHE A 317 -9.36 -11.31 -1.96
N GLU A 318 -9.60 -12.23 -1.01
CA GLU A 318 -10.53 -12.06 0.08
C GLU A 318 -9.82 -12.41 1.38
N LEU A 319 -9.62 -11.40 2.23
CA LEU A 319 -9.05 -11.60 3.55
C LEU A 319 -10.13 -12.20 4.47
N SER A 320 -9.84 -13.31 5.12
CA SER A 320 -10.77 -13.98 6.03
C SER A 320 -10.46 -13.64 7.49
N VAL A 321 -11.35 -14.03 8.41
CA VAL A 321 -11.14 -13.84 9.84
C VAL A 321 -9.98 -14.71 10.36
N GLU A 322 -9.81 -15.90 9.80
CA GLU A 322 -8.71 -16.81 10.11
C GLU A 322 -7.37 -16.19 9.71
N HIS A 323 -7.29 -15.58 8.51
CA HIS A 323 -6.08 -14.88 8.07
C HIS A 323 -5.66 -13.77 9.05
N VAL A 324 -6.62 -13.00 9.57
CA VAL A 324 -6.36 -11.94 10.55
C VAL A 324 -5.82 -12.53 11.86
N TRP A 325 -6.45 -13.59 12.38
CA TRP A 325 -6.00 -14.25 13.60
C TRP A 325 -4.64 -14.93 13.44
N ASP A 326 -4.40 -15.65 12.35
CA ASP A 326 -3.12 -16.30 12.07
C ASP A 326 -2.00 -15.25 11.97
N GLY A 327 -2.24 -14.15 11.24
CA GLY A 327 -1.30 -13.04 11.17
C GLY A 327 -0.97 -12.47 12.54
N TYR A 328 -1.99 -12.22 13.37
CA TYR A 328 -1.84 -11.72 14.74
C TYR A 328 -1.05 -12.68 15.62
N VAL A 329 -1.42 -13.97 15.66
CA VAL A 329 -0.80 -14.99 16.50
C VAL A 329 0.69 -15.15 16.16
N ILE A 330 1.01 -15.28 14.87
CA ILE A 330 2.39 -15.45 14.42
C ILE A 330 3.22 -14.21 14.78
N THR A 331 2.70 -13.01 14.51
CA THR A 331 3.38 -11.74 14.82
C THR A 331 3.64 -11.61 16.33
N SER A 332 2.63 -11.89 17.15
CA SER A 332 2.72 -11.85 18.62
C SER A 332 3.74 -12.82 19.20
N LEU A 333 3.82 -14.03 18.64
CA LEU A 333 4.76 -15.06 19.07
C LEU A 333 6.20 -14.72 18.66
N LEU A 334 6.37 -14.15 17.46
CA LEU A 334 7.68 -13.68 17.00
C LEU A 334 8.19 -12.54 17.88
N GLU A 335 7.34 -11.56 18.19
CA GLU A 335 7.70 -10.45 19.09
C GLU A 335 8.06 -10.96 20.48
N ASP A 336 7.25 -11.84 21.07
CA ASP A 336 7.57 -12.45 22.38
C ASP A 336 8.90 -13.21 22.35
N CYS A 337 9.17 -13.94 21.27
CA CYS A 337 10.42 -14.67 21.11
C CYS A 337 11.62 -13.72 20.97
N GLU A 338 11.49 -12.64 20.21
CA GLU A 338 12.49 -11.60 20.02
C GLU A 338 12.86 -10.92 21.35
N HIS A 339 11.86 -10.50 22.13
CA HIS A 339 12.08 -9.89 23.46
C HIS A 339 12.82 -10.85 24.41
N ARG A 340 12.57 -12.16 24.28
CA ARG A 340 13.21 -13.19 25.10
C ARG A 340 14.53 -13.71 24.51
N MET A 341 15.00 -13.17 23.39
CA MET A 341 16.15 -13.68 22.63
C MET A 341 16.06 -15.20 22.40
N SER A 342 14.87 -15.66 22.01
CA SER A 342 14.56 -17.07 21.79
C SER A 342 14.03 -17.29 20.38
N THR A 343 13.99 -18.54 19.92
CA THR A 343 13.52 -18.88 18.57
C THR A 343 12.15 -19.52 18.63
N LEU A 344 11.24 -19.07 17.76
CA LEU A 344 9.92 -19.69 17.60
C LEU A 344 10.03 -21.00 16.80
N PHE A 345 9.44 -22.05 17.36
CA PHE A 345 9.34 -23.36 16.75
C PHE A 345 7.89 -23.78 16.57
N ALA A 346 7.59 -24.45 15.47
CA ALA A 346 6.26 -25.01 15.21
C ALA A 346 6.35 -26.34 14.44
N PRO A 347 5.37 -27.25 14.53
CA PRO A 347 5.30 -28.39 13.64
C PRO A 347 5.08 -27.94 12.19
N HIS A 348 5.71 -28.63 11.24
CA HIS A 348 5.54 -28.32 9.81
C HIS A 348 4.24 -28.91 9.25
N THR A 349 3.86 -30.08 9.74
CA THR A 349 2.63 -30.81 9.39
C THR A 349 1.52 -30.52 10.39
N GLY A 350 0.29 -30.90 10.05
CA GLY A 350 -0.89 -30.71 10.89
C GLY A 350 -1.71 -29.49 10.49
N GLU A 351 -2.86 -29.38 11.12
CA GLU A 351 -3.81 -28.30 10.86
C GLU A 351 -3.22 -26.94 11.21
N GLN A 352 -3.54 -25.93 10.39
CA GLN A 352 -3.06 -24.56 10.58
C GLN A 352 -3.44 -24.02 11.97
N TRP A 353 -4.69 -24.21 12.37
CA TRP A 353 -5.25 -23.66 13.62
C TRP A 353 -4.59 -24.24 14.87
N ASP A 354 -4.07 -25.48 14.81
CA ASP A 354 -3.39 -26.16 15.92
C ASP A 354 -1.89 -25.85 15.98
N ARG A 355 -1.30 -25.35 14.89
CA ARG A 355 0.15 -25.29 14.70
C ARG A 355 0.86 -24.48 15.77
N PHE A 356 0.22 -23.43 16.27
CA PHE A 356 0.81 -22.51 17.25
C PHE A 356 0.24 -22.66 18.66
N THR A 357 -0.65 -23.63 18.89
CA THR A 357 -1.33 -23.82 20.19
C THR A 357 -0.34 -23.98 21.33
N GLU A 358 0.66 -24.86 21.19
CA GLU A 358 1.68 -25.07 22.23
C GLU A 358 2.53 -23.83 22.49
N ALA A 359 2.91 -23.10 21.43
CA ALA A 359 3.68 -21.87 21.57
C ALA A 359 2.87 -20.77 22.28
N MET A 360 1.58 -20.65 21.97
CA MET A 360 0.66 -19.74 22.65
C MET A 360 0.45 -20.11 24.11
N ILE A 361 0.30 -21.39 24.44
CA ILE A 361 0.21 -21.86 25.83
C ILE A 361 1.48 -21.51 26.60
N ALA A 362 2.66 -21.75 26.00
CA ALA A 362 3.95 -21.41 26.61
C ALA A 362 4.07 -19.90 26.89
N ARG A 363 3.71 -19.06 25.91
CA ARG A 363 3.68 -17.60 26.07
C ARG A 363 2.72 -17.16 27.18
N ASN A 364 1.50 -17.70 27.21
CA ASN A 364 0.51 -17.36 28.22
C ASN A 364 0.98 -17.76 29.63
N ARG A 365 1.59 -18.93 29.80
CA ARG A 365 2.20 -19.35 31.07
C ARG A 365 3.33 -18.41 31.50
N HIS A 366 4.14 -17.95 30.54
CA HIS A 366 5.21 -16.99 30.83
C HIS A 366 4.64 -15.65 31.32
N ILE A 367 3.64 -15.09 30.64
CA ILE A 367 2.96 -13.85 31.05
C ILE A 367 2.35 -14.00 32.44
N GLN A 368 1.75 -15.16 32.76
CA GLN A 368 1.20 -15.44 34.09
C GLN A 368 2.27 -15.45 35.20
N LEU A 369 3.47 -15.92 34.91
CA LEU A 369 4.56 -16.05 35.90
C LEU A 369 5.30 -14.73 36.14
N TYR A 370 5.51 -13.92 35.10
CA TYR A 370 6.39 -12.75 35.16
C TYR A 370 5.66 -11.40 34.99
N GLY A 371 4.36 -11.42 34.68
CA GLY A 371 3.58 -10.21 34.39
C GLY A 371 3.87 -9.62 32.99
N TYR A 372 3.03 -8.69 32.56
CA TYR A 372 3.15 -8.05 31.24
C TYR A 372 4.22 -6.94 31.21
N GLU A 373 4.49 -6.29 32.35
CA GLU A 373 5.32 -5.07 32.42
C GLU A 373 6.83 -5.31 32.24
N GLN A 374 7.34 -6.52 32.48
CA GLN A 374 8.75 -6.83 32.20
C GLN A 374 9.07 -6.95 30.70
N ASN A 375 8.05 -7.04 29.82
CA ASN A 375 8.24 -7.13 28.38
C ASN A 375 8.48 -5.76 27.69
N LEU A 376 8.30 -4.63 28.40
CA LEU A 376 8.48 -3.28 27.86
C LEU A 376 9.70 -2.53 28.43
N SER A 377 10.51 -3.17 29.28
CA SER A 377 11.67 -2.50 29.90
C SER A 377 12.95 -2.62 29.08
N CYS A 378 13.36 -1.50 28.46
CA CYS A 378 14.74 -1.26 28.06
C CYS A 378 15.68 -1.41 29.28
N PRO A 379 16.90 -1.96 29.12
CA PRO A 379 17.84 -2.08 30.23
C PRO A 379 18.53 -0.74 30.45
N SER A 380 18.22 -0.06 31.55
CA SER A 380 19.08 0.99 32.10
C SER A 380 18.92 1.14 33.60
N ILE A 381 20.04 0.81 34.27
CA ILE A 381 20.52 1.31 35.56
C ILE A 381 20.04 0.56 36.80
N THR A 382 20.96 -0.26 37.29
CA THR A 382 21.12 -0.71 38.67
C THR A 382 21.16 0.46 39.66
N ASN A 383 20.38 0.41 40.74
CA ASN A 383 20.93 0.55 42.11
C ASN A 383 19.91 0.27 43.23
N SER A 384 20.30 -0.71 44.06
CA SER A 384 20.20 -0.80 45.53
C SER A 384 18.88 -0.48 46.27
N GLY A 385 18.35 -1.51 46.94
CA GLY A 385 17.50 -1.38 48.11
C GLY A 385 16.69 -2.66 48.37
N GLU A 386 17.26 -3.64 49.08
CA GLU A 386 16.49 -4.78 49.60
C GLU A 386 15.42 -4.26 50.58
N ILE A 387 14.18 -4.19 50.10
CA ILE A 387 12.97 -4.05 50.93
C ILE A 387 12.35 -5.45 51.02
N PRO A 388 11.92 -5.94 52.20
CA PRO A 388 11.45 -7.32 52.34
C PRO A 388 10.24 -7.60 51.44
N ALA A 389 10.44 -8.44 50.42
CA ALA A 389 9.47 -8.77 49.37
C ALA A 389 8.08 -9.19 49.91
N ALA A 390 8.01 -9.72 51.14
CA ALA A 390 6.76 -10.13 51.78
C ALA A 390 5.82 -8.96 52.13
N HIS A 391 6.35 -7.76 52.44
CA HIS A 391 5.53 -6.59 52.78
C HIS A 391 4.95 -5.94 51.50
N MET A 392 5.74 -5.89 50.43
CA MET A 392 5.27 -5.45 49.11
C MET A 392 4.22 -6.40 48.55
N SER A 393 4.42 -7.72 48.69
CA SER A 393 3.47 -8.71 48.17
C SER A 393 2.09 -8.57 48.82
N ARG A 394 2.00 -8.35 50.13
CA ARG A 394 0.71 -8.10 50.81
C ARG A 394 0.07 -6.77 50.44
N SER A 395 0.88 -5.71 50.32
CA SER A 395 0.39 -4.39 49.91
C SER A 395 -0.12 -4.40 48.47
N LEU A 396 0.55 -5.13 47.58
CA LEU A 396 0.15 -5.30 46.17
C LEU A 396 -1.11 -6.15 46.06
N THR A 397 -1.24 -7.24 46.83
CA THR A 397 -2.48 -8.04 46.84
C THR A 397 -3.68 -7.21 47.30
N MET A 398 -3.55 -6.43 48.37
CA MET A 398 -4.63 -5.55 48.82
C MET A 398 -4.94 -4.44 47.81
N HIS A 399 -3.92 -3.87 47.17
CA HIS A 399 -4.13 -2.85 46.14
C HIS A 399 -4.81 -3.43 44.89
N LEU A 400 -4.42 -4.62 44.45
CA LEU A 400 -5.04 -5.33 43.34
C LEU A 400 -6.48 -5.76 43.65
N ASP A 401 -6.76 -6.20 44.88
CA ASP A 401 -8.13 -6.52 45.30
C ASP A 401 -9.02 -5.28 45.36
N ASN A 402 -8.49 -4.13 45.81
CA ASN A 402 -9.20 -2.86 45.78
C ASN A 402 -9.46 -2.37 44.34
N ILE A 403 -8.47 -2.46 43.46
CA ILE A 403 -8.63 -2.14 42.03
C ILE A 403 -9.67 -3.07 41.41
N LYS A 404 -9.60 -4.39 41.67
CA LYS A 404 -10.56 -5.37 41.16
C LYS A 404 -11.98 -5.05 41.63
N MET A 405 -12.16 -4.69 42.90
CA MET A 405 -13.44 -4.25 43.45
C MET A 405 -13.95 -2.97 42.80
N GLN A 406 -13.06 -2.01 42.56
CA GLN A 406 -13.39 -0.75 41.88
C GLN A 406 -13.83 -1.01 40.43
N TYR A 407 -13.07 -1.80 39.67
CA TYR A 407 -13.43 -2.19 38.31
C TYR A 407 -14.74 -2.99 38.27
N GLN A 408 -14.98 -3.90 39.21
CA GLN A 408 -16.26 -4.63 39.30
C GLN A 408 -17.43 -3.66 39.55
N HIS A 409 -17.23 -2.68 40.43
CA HIS A 409 -18.24 -1.67 40.72
C HIS A 409 -18.52 -0.74 39.53
N GLU A 410 -17.53 -0.48 38.68
CA GLU A 410 -17.68 0.35 37.47
C GLU A 410 -18.20 -0.44 36.26
N LEU A 411 -17.78 -1.70 36.09
CA LEU A 411 -18.16 -2.55 34.94
C LEU A 411 -19.58 -3.07 35.02
N ILE A 412 -20.11 -3.39 36.21
CA ILE A 412 -21.47 -3.92 36.35
C ILE A 412 -22.53 -2.90 35.89
N PRO A 413 -22.49 -1.62 36.31
CA PRO A 413 -23.40 -0.59 35.80
C PRO A 413 -23.24 -0.36 34.29
N LEU A 414 -22.01 -0.33 33.77
CA LEU A 414 -21.77 -0.15 32.33
C LEU A 414 -22.28 -1.33 31.50
N THR A 415 -22.18 -2.55 32.02
CA THR A 415 -22.72 -3.75 31.38
C THR A 415 -24.26 -3.70 31.36
N GLN A 416 -24.89 -3.28 32.45
CA GLN A 416 -26.34 -3.08 32.52
C GLN A 416 -26.81 -1.97 31.58
N GLN A 417 -26.08 -0.85 31.50
CA GLN A 417 -26.36 0.24 30.56
C GLN A 417 -26.23 -0.24 29.10
N ARG A 418 -25.19 -1.03 28.78
CA ARG A 418 -25.01 -1.64 27.46
C ARG A 418 -26.17 -2.57 27.10
N GLU A 419 -26.61 -3.43 28.01
CA GLU A 419 -27.77 -4.32 27.79
C GLU A 419 -29.07 -3.55 27.63
N ALA A 420 -29.26 -2.45 28.35
CA ALA A 420 -30.40 -1.55 28.15
C ALA A 420 -30.34 -0.89 26.78
N LEU A 421 -29.18 -0.39 26.36
CA LEU A 421 -28.99 0.25 25.05
C LEU A 421 -29.22 -0.75 23.90
N ILE A 422 -28.75 -1.99 24.03
CA ILE A 422 -28.98 -3.05 23.04
C ILE A 422 -30.48 -3.34 22.88
N ARG A 423 -31.24 -3.37 23.98
CA ARG A 423 -32.70 -3.53 23.93
C ARG A 423 -33.38 -2.37 23.20
N VAL A 424 -33.02 -1.13 23.54
CA VAL A 424 -33.56 0.07 22.86
C VAL A 424 -33.22 0.07 21.36
N VAL A 425 -32.00 -0.31 20.99
CA VAL A 425 -31.61 -0.42 19.56
C VAL A 425 -32.42 -1.51 18.84
N ALA A 426 -32.70 -2.64 19.50
CA ALA A 426 -33.53 -3.69 18.92
C ALA A 426 -34.98 -3.22 18.70
N GLU A 427 -35.56 -2.51 19.67
CA GLU A 427 -36.90 -1.91 19.55
C GLU A 427 -36.97 -0.87 18.43
N LEU A 428 -35.99 0.03 18.32
CA LEU A 428 -35.93 1.03 17.25
C LEU A 428 -35.78 0.39 15.87
N LYS A 429 -34.99 -0.69 15.76
CA LYS A 429 -34.87 -1.46 14.51
C LYS A 429 -36.19 -2.11 14.12
N ALA A 430 -36.89 -2.74 15.06
CA ALA A 430 -38.19 -3.35 14.81
C ALA A 430 -39.24 -2.31 14.39
N ALA A 431 -39.27 -1.14 15.04
CA ALA A 431 -40.17 -0.05 14.67
C ALA A 431 -39.88 0.48 13.25
N ARG A 432 -38.60 0.66 12.89
CA ARG A 432 -38.19 1.07 11.55
C ARG A 432 -38.58 0.05 10.48
N GLU A 433 -38.43 -1.23 10.78
CA GLU A 433 -38.78 -2.32 9.87
C GLU A 433 -40.30 -2.41 9.65
N MET A 434 -41.10 -2.21 10.70
CA MET A 434 -42.55 -2.07 10.58
C MET A 434 -42.95 -0.88 9.69
N GLN A 435 -42.34 0.29 9.90
CA GLN A 435 -42.61 1.49 9.12
C GLN A 435 -42.27 1.29 7.63
N PHE A 436 -41.14 0.66 7.32
CA PHE A 436 -40.79 0.34 5.92
C PHE A 436 -41.78 -0.62 5.28
N LEU A 437 -42.27 -1.61 6.02
CA LEU A 437 -43.25 -2.54 5.49
C LEU A 437 -44.57 -1.82 5.15
N GLU A 438 -45.02 -0.91 6.02
CA GLU A 438 -46.19 -0.06 5.74
C GLU A 438 -45.96 0.79 4.48
N GLU A 439 -44.81 1.45 4.36
CA GLU A 439 -44.48 2.27 3.20
C GLU A 439 -44.45 1.45 1.89
N ILE A 440 -43.87 0.25 1.92
CA ILE A 440 -43.87 -0.68 0.78
C ILE A 440 -45.30 -1.09 0.40
N THR A 441 -46.17 -1.36 1.37
CA THR A 441 -47.57 -1.70 1.08
C THR A 441 -48.34 -0.55 0.45
N VAL A 442 -48.13 0.68 0.91
CA VAL A 442 -48.73 1.89 0.32
C VAL A 442 -48.21 2.12 -1.10
N LEU A 443 -46.90 1.98 -1.34
CA LEU A 443 -46.30 2.13 -2.66
C LEU A 443 -46.82 1.08 -3.64
N ASN A 444 -46.96 -0.17 -3.20
CA ASN A 444 -47.50 -1.24 -4.04
C ASN A 444 -48.96 -0.98 -4.42
N ALA A 445 -49.78 -0.50 -3.48
CA ALA A 445 -51.17 -0.11 -3.78
C ALA A 445 -51.25 1.04 -4.80
N GLN A 446 -50.37 2.04 -4.69
CA GLN A 446 -50.29 3.13 -5.66
C GLN A 446 -49.84 2.65 -7.04
N ASN A 447 -48.86 1.75 -7.09
CA ASN A 447 -48.38 1.14 -8.34
C ASN A 447 -49.46 0.31 -9.04
N GLU A 448 -50.29 -0.40 -8.28
CA GLU A 448 -51.43 -1.16 -8.83
C GLU A 448 -52.47 -0.23 -9.45
N GLU A 449 -52.80 0.90 -8.81
CA GLU A 449 -53.73 1.87 -9.40
C GLU A 449 -53.14 2.55 -10.64
N LEU A 450 -51.85 2.90 -10.63
CA LEU A 450 -51.16 3.42 -11.82
C LEU A 450 -51.18 2.40 -12.97
N ALA A 451 -50.95 1.12 -12.69
CA ALA A 451 -51.04 0.07 -13.69
C ALA A 451 -52.46 -0.06 -14.26
N ARG A 452 -53.49 0.08 -13.40
CA ARG A 452 -54.90 0.04 -13.79
C ARG A 452 -55.27 1.21 -14.70
N LEU A 453 -54.86 2.43 -14.34
CA LEU A 453 -55.06 3.63 -15.14
C LEU A 453 -54.30 3.55 -16.48
N SER A 454 -53.05 3.09 -16.46
CA SER A 454 -52.27 2.87 -17.68
C SER A 454 -52.95 1.89 -18.63
N ALA A 455 -53.50 0.79 -18.11
CA ALA A 455 -54.25 -0.18 -18.92
C ALA A 455 -55.53 0.43 -19.52
N GLN A 456 -56.21 1.32 -18.79
CA GLN A 456 -57.36 2.06 -19.33
C GLN A 456 -56.97 3.03 -20.45
N TYR A 457 -55.89 3.79 -20.27
CA TYR A 457 -55.37 4.70 -21.30
C TYR A 457 -54.97 3.95 -22.56
N VAL A 458 -54.26 2.82 -22.45
CA VAL A 458 -53.90 1.98 -23.61
C VAL A 458 -55.15 1.51 -24.35
N ARG A 459 -56.17 1.02 -23.64
CA ARG A 459 -57.45 0.62 -24.28
C ARG A 459 -58.15 1.78 -24.97
N GLN A 460 -58.15 2.99 -24.37
CA GLN A 460 -58.73 4.17 -25.00
C GLN A 460 -57.99 4.54 -26.28
N ILE A 461 -56.66 4.49 -26.29
CA ILE A 461 -55.83 4.74 -27.46
C ILE A 461 -56.13 3.71 -28.56
N GLU A 462 -56.21 2.41 -28.23
CA GLU A 462 -56.57 1.36 -29.18
C GLU A 462 -57.97 1.55 -29.77
N THR A 463 -58.98 1.88 -28.95
CA THR A 463 -60.33 2.18 -29.45
C THR A 463 -60.37 3.43 -30.33
N SER A 464 -59.56 4.46 -30.01
CA SER A 464 -59.46 5.70 -30.80
C SER A 464 -58.80 5.47 -32.15
N HIS A 465 -57.77 4.60 -32.21
CA HIS A 465 -57.12 4.20 -33.46
C HIS A 465 -57.96 3.25 -34.32
N SER A 466 -58.89 2.49 -33.74
CA SER A 466 -59.83 1.65 -34.49
C SER A 466 -60.99 2.43 -35.16
N ALA A 467 -61.13 3.73 -34.86
CA ALA A 467 -62.26 4.56 -35.30
C ALA A 467 -61.92 5.54 -36.44
N THR A 468 -60.76 5.42 -37.10
CA THR A 468 -60.39 6.28 -38.25
C THR A 468 -60.04 5.46 -39.50
N PRO A 469 -60.79 5.59 -40.62
CA PRO A 469 -60.42 4.98 -41.89
C PRO A 469 -59.39 5.84 -42.65
N THR A 470 -58.55 5.14 -43.43
CA THR A 470 -57.51 5.59 -44.35
C THR A 470 -57.85 6.81 -45.23
N MET A 471 -56.91 7.77 -45.30
CA MET A 471 -56.61 8.53 -46.53
C MET A 471 -55.10 8.83 -46.61
N ASP A 472 -54.50 8.42 -47.73
CA ASP A 472 -53.11 8.64 -48.15
C ASP A 472 -52.83 10.09 -48.56
N VAL A 473 -51.68 10.66 -48.16
CA VAL A 473 -50.86 11.56 -49.00
C VAL A 473 -49.36 11.45 -48.63
N ILE A 474 -48.64 10.74 -49.51
CA ILE A 474 -47.31 11.00 -50.10
C ILE A 474 -46.39 12.07 -49.44
N GLY A 475 -45.30 11.60 -48.83
CA GLY A 475 -43.92 11.87 -49.26
C GLY A 475 -43.24 13.19 -48.87
N LEU A 476 -42.39 13.12 -47.83
CA LEU A 476 -41.04 13.70 -47.83
C LEU A 476 -40.15 12.85 -46.91
N LYS A 477 -39.01 12.40 -47.45
CA LYS A 477 -38.04 11.55 -46.78
C LYS A 477 -37.12 12.37 -45.87
N ASP A 478 -36.77 11.69 -44.77
CA ASP A 478 -35.46 11.63 -44.12
C ASP A 478 -35.10 12.57 -42.96
N GLU A 479 -34.36 11.93 -42.05
CA GLU A 479 -33.50 12.42 -40.97
C GLU A 479 -34.05 12.50 -39.52
N SER A 480 -33.42 11.66 -38.68
CA SER A 480 -33.39 11.62 -37.20
C SER A 480 -34.30 10.61 -36.46
N ALA A 481 -34.13 9.32 -36.79
CA ALA A 481 -34.39 8.23 -35.84
C ALA A 481 -33.08 7.48 -35.53
N ALA A 482 -32.13 8.22 -34.96
CA ALA A 482 -31.03 7.69 -34.17
C ALA A 482 -31.00 8.55 -32.91
N TYR A 483 -30.80 7.91 -31.75
CA TYR A 483 -30.95 8.43 -30.38
C TYR A 483 -32.32 8.19 -29.74
N LEU A 484 -32.32 7.19 -28.84
CA LEU A 484 -33.28 6.84 -27.77
C LEU A 484 -33.84 5.41 -27.85
N LEU A 485 -32.97 4.45 -28.14
CA LEU A 485 -33.09 3.07 -27.67
C LEU A 485 -31.75 2.64 -27.06
N CYS A 486 -31.46 3.15 -25.87
CA CYS A 486 -30.58 2.47 -24.93
C CYS A 486 -30.95 2.96 -23.52
N GLU A 487 -30.86 2.06 -22.55
CA GLU A 487 -31.00 2.30 -21.11
C GLU A 487 -32.42 2.41 -20.57
N LYS A 488 -33.08 1.26 -20.46
CA LYS A 488 -33.83 0.88 -19.25
C LYS A 488 -34.09 -0.62 -19.26
N SER A 489 -33.32 -1.36 -18.46
CA SER A 489 -33.72 -2.56 -17.73
C SER A 489 -32.50 -3.48 -17.55
N THR A 490 -31.93 -3.44 -16.34
CA THR A 490 -31.41 -4.60 -15.59
C THR A 490 -30.54 -4.06 -14.45
N LEU A 491 -31.19 -3.60 -13.38
CA LEU A 491 -30.55 -3.36 -12.09
C LEU A 491 -31.64 -3.38 -11.02
N PHE A 492 -32.06 -4.58 -10.65
CA PHE A 492 -32.50 -4.96 -9.30
C PHE A 492 -32.71 -6.48 -9.31
N ASP A 493 -31.60 -7.20 -9.15
CA ASP A 493 -31.55 -8.52 -8.53
C ASP A 493 -30.08 -8.83 -8.21
N ARG A 494 -29.61 -8.28 -7.08
CA ARG A 494 -28.75 -8.91 -6.07
C ARG A 494 -28.32 -7.93 -5.00
#